data_AF-W1TWP4-F1
#
_entry.id   AF-W1TWP4-F1
#
_cell.length_a   1.000
_cell.length_b   1.000
_cell.length_c   1.000
_cell.angle_alpha   90.00
_cell.angle_beta   90.00
_cell.angle_gamma   90.00
#
_symmetry.space_group_name_H-M   'P 1'
#
loop_
_entity.id
_entity.type
_entity.pdbx_description
1 polymer ?
#
loop_
_entity_poly.entity_id
_entity_poly.type
_entity_poly.pdbx_seq_one_letter_code
_entity_poly.pdbx_strand_id
1 'polypeptide(L)'
;ATDNVLENVRLLQSLLENAYFTEESVQREQGIIQQEIDMYKDNPDYCLFFHTLANLYPDTPLAEDIAGSVESIAEITVEDLDENFETFYHPSNMSLLLIGNFDLEKTIAVIQEQHESLKGIDEESLIRRFPLALNPVISTGSVRM
;
A
#
# COMPACT_ATOMS: atom_id res chain seq x y z
N ALA A 1 13.58 25.35 -3.50
CA ALA A 1 12.66 24.18 -3.36
C ALA A 1 13.40 22.85 -3.22
N THR A 2 14.74 22.82 -3.25
CA THR A 2 15.59 21.65 -2.94
C THR A 2 16.42 21.88 -1.67
N ASP A 3 16.02 22.85 -0.85
CA ASP A 3 16.88 23.37 0.22
C ASP A 3 16.88 22.47 1.47
N ASN A 4 15.88 21.58 1.60
CA ASN A 4 15.66 20.72 2.77
C ASN A 4 15.64 19.23 2.42
N VAL A 5 16.41 18.78 1.42
CA VAL A 5 16.39 17.37 0.99
C VAL A 5 16.70 16.42 2.15
N LEU A 6 17.72 16.72 2.95
CA LEU A 6 18.13 15.83 4.05
C LEU A 6 17.06 15.76 5.15
N GLU A 7 16.44 16.89 5.50
CA GLU A 7 15.36 16.95 6.48
C GLU A 7 14.13 16.17 6.00
N ASN A 8 13.75 16.35 4.74
CA ASN A 8 12.59 15.66 4.15
C ASN A 8 12.82 14.15 4.05
N VAL A 9 14.05 13.71 3.73
CA VAL A 9 14.39 12.27 3.73
C VAL A 9 14.32 11.71 5.15
N ARG A 10 14.84 12.42 6.17
CA ARG A 10 14.71 12.00 7.58
C ARG A 10 13.25 11.90 8.00
N LEU A 11 12.44 12.90 7.66
CA LEU A 11 11.02 12.90 7.98
C LEU A 11 10.31 11.71 7.32
N LEU A 12 10.54 11.48 6.03
CA LEU A 12 9.94 10.34 5.32
C LEU A 12 10.30 9.01 5.99
N GLN A 13 11.58 8.80 6.34
CA GLN A 13 12.01 7.59 7.05
C GLN A 13 11.33 7.46 8.42
N SER A 14 11.21 8.56 9.18
CA SER A 14 10.53 8.53 10.49
C SER A 14 9.04 8.19 10.42
N LEU A 15 8.36 8.59 9.34
CA LEU A 15 6.95 8.25 9.09
C LEU A 15 6.75 6.76 8.79
N LEU A 16 7.80 6.08 8.32
CA LEU A 16 7.77 4.65 7.99
C LEU A 16 8.29 3.78 9.14
N GLU A 17 8.94 4.35 10.14
CA GLU A 17 9.50 3.63 11.28
C GLU A 17 8.47 3.38 12.39
N ASN A 18 7.60 4.35 12.65
CA ASN A 18 6.67 4.30 13.77
C ASN A 18 5.26 4.61 13.29
N ALA A 19 4.40 3.59 13.29
CA ALA A 19 2.97 3.80 13.23
C ALA A 19 2.42 4.10 14.63
N TYR A 20 1.38 4.93 14.69
CA TYR A 20 0.67 5.22 15.92
C TYR A 20 -0.82 5.24 15.64
N PHE A 21 -1.49 4.18 16.05
CA PHE A 21 -2.93 4.03 15.90
C PHE A 21 -3.60 4.16 17.26
N THR A 22 -4.72 4.89 17.30
CA THR A 22 -5.60 4.95 18.47
C THR A 22 -7.01 4.58 18.06
N GLU A 23 -7.77 3.99 18.98
CA GLU A 23 -9.19 3.69 18.76
C GLU A 23 -9.98 4.89 18.22
N GLU A 24 -9.75 6.07 18.79
CA GLU A 24 -10.39 7.31 18.33
C GLU A 24 -10.00 7.64 16.87
N SER A 25 -8.72 7.52 16.52
CA SER A 25 -8.25 7.79 15.17
C SER A 25 -8.81 6.80 14.15
N VAL A 26 -8.90 5.52 14.53
CA VAL A 26 -9.43 4.43 13.69
C VAL A 26 -10.92 4.63 13.46
N GLN A 27 -11.71 4.84 14.52
CA GLN A 27 -13.16 5.08 14.39
C GLN A 27 -13.47 6.31 13.55
N ARG A 28 -12.69 7.38 13.70
CA ARG A 28 -12.81 8.58 12.87
C ARG A 28 -12.52 8.27 11.41
N GLU A 29 -11.48 7.49 11.12
CA GLU A 29 -11.07 7.17 9.76
C GLU A 29 -12.03 6.18 9.08
N GLN A 30 -12.56 5.19 9.81
CA GLN A 30 -13.60 4.27 9.32
C GLN A 30 -14.80 5.03 8.72
N GLY A 31 -15.26 6.08 9.42
CA GLY A 31 -16.34 6.92 8.94
C GLY A 31 -15.98 7.72 7.67
N ILE A 32 -14.74 8.18 7.55
CA ILE A 32 -14.25 8.90 6.36
C ILE A 32 -14.17 7.94 5.17
N ILE A 33 -13.52 6.78 5.34
CA ILE A 33 -13.36 5.79 4.27
C ILE A 33 -14.72 5.26 3.81
N GLN A 34 -15.69 5.11 4.72
CA GLN A 34 -17.07 4.76 4.32
C GLN A 34 -17.67 5.79 3.34
N GLN A 35 -17.46 7.09 3.58
CA GLN A 35 -17.92 8.13 2.64
C GLN A 35 -17.16 8.08 1.31
N GLU A 36 -15.86 7.74 1.33
CA GLU A 36 -15.08 7.57 0.10
C GLU A 36 -15.59 6.38 -0.73
N ILE A 37 -15.95 5.26 -0.10
CA ILE A 37 -16.57 4.12 -0.80
C ILE A 37 -17.84 4.55 -1.52
N ASP A 38 -18.73 5.29 -0.84
CA ASP A 38 -19.97 5.74 -1.45
C ASP A 38 -19.70 6.71 -2.62
N MET A 39 -18.71 7.59 -2.47
CA MET A 39 -18.23 8.45 -3.56
C MET A 39 -17.72 7.65 -4.77
N TYR A 40 -16.98 6.55 -4.55
CA TYR A 40 -16.50 5.70 -5.64
C TYR A 40 -17.61 4.90 -6.32
N LYS A 41 -18.65 4.50 -5.58
CA LYS A 41 -19.86 3.85 -6.14
C LYS A 41 -20.65 4.79 -7.05
N ASP A 42 -20.59 6.09 -6.80
CA ASP A 42 -21.20 7.11 -7.67
C ASP A 42 -20.33 7.42 -8.92
N ASN A 43 -19.13 6.84 -9.02
CA ASN A 43 -18.26 6.97 -10.19
C ASN A 43 -18.42 5.75 -11.12
N PRO A 44 -19.08 5.91 -12.29
CA PRO A 44 -19.33 4.78 -13.20
C PRO A 44 -18.07 4.20 -13.83
N ASP A 45 -17.04 5.01 -14.07
CA ASP A 45 -15.77 4.54 -14.65
C ASP A 45 -15.01 3.67 -13.64
N TYR A 46 -15.02 4.09 -12.37
CA TYR A 46 -14.46 3.31 -11.27
C TYR A 46 -15.18 1.97 -11.15
N CYS A 47 -16.51 2.00 -11.10
CA CYS A 47 -17.33 0.78 -11.05
C CYS A 47 -17.05 -0.14 -12.24
N LEU A 48 -16.99 0.39 -13.46
CA LEU A 48 -16.71 -0.40 -14.65
C LEU A 48 -15.33 -1.08 -14.56
N PHE A 49 -14.31 -0.35 -14.12
CA PHE A 49 -12.95 -0.86 -13.99
C PHE A 49 -12.87 -2.03 -13.00
N PHE A 50 -13.37 -1.85 -11.78
CA PHE A 50 -13.30 -2.89 -10.74
C PHE A 50 -14.19 -4.09 -11.05
N HIS A 51 -15.39 -3.90 -11.62
CA HIS A 51 -16.19 -5.02 -12.12
C HIS A 51 -15.48 -5.77 -13.25
N THR A 52 -14.74 -5.07 -14.12
CA THR A 52 -13.95 -5.72 -15.17
C THR A 52 -12.84 -6.57 -14.55
N LEU A 53 -12.09 -6.05 -13.57
CA LEU A 53 -11.08 -6.81 -12.84
C LEU A 53 -11.67 -8.05 -12.15
N ALA A 54 -12.81 -7.90 -11.48
CA ALA A 54 -13.51 -9.01 -10.83
C ALA A 54 -13.90 -10.13 -11.80
N ASN A 55 -14.30 -9.79 -13.03
CA ASN A 55 -14.60 -10.78 -14.07
C ASN A 55 -13.35 -11.40 -14.71
N LEU A 56 -12.23 -10.67 -14.75
CA LEU A 56 -10.98 -11.15 -15.34
C LEU A 56 -10.18 -12.06 -14.39
N TYR A 57 -10.22 -11.77 -13.10
CA TYR A 57 -9.42 -12.44 -12.07
C TYR A 57 -10.28 -13.03 -10.94
N PRO A 58 -11.34 -13.80 -11.25
CA PRO A 58 -12.22 -14.35 -10.22
C PRO A 58 -11.43 -15.21 -9.24
N ASP A 59 -11.89 -15.26 -7.98
CA ASP A 59 -11.28 -16.02 -6.89
C ASP A 59 -9.83 -15.61 -6.56
N THR A 60 -9.43 -14.38 -6.89
CA THR A 60 -8.13 -13.82 -6.53
C THR A 60 -8.30 -12.48 -5.81
N PRO A 61 -7.32 -12.04 -5.01
CA PRO A 61 -7.35 -10.70 -4.40
C PRO A 61 -7.44 -9.55 -5.42
N LEU A 62 -7.13 -9.78 -6.70
CA LEU A 62 -7.28 -8.77 -7.75
C LEU A 62 -8.74 -8.53 -8.16
N ALA A 63 -9.67 -9.41 -7.77
CA ALA A 63 -11.09 -9.21 -7.99
C ALA A 63 -11.75 -8.30 -6.95
N GLU A 64 -11.07 -8.04 -5.84
CA GLU A 64 -11.60 -7.25 -4.74
C GLU A 64 -11.24 -5.78 -4.89
N ASP A 65 -12.13 -4.92 -4.41
CA ASP A 65 -11.86 -3.49 -4.30
C ASP A 65 -10.80 -3.27 -3.22
N ILE A 66 -9.87 -2.35 -3.46
CA ILE A 66 -8.80 -2.01 -2.51
C ILE A 66 -9.39 -1.42 -1.22
N ALA A 67 -10.50 -0.69 -1.31
CA ALA A 67 -11.18 -0.16 -0.13
C ALA A 67 -11.95 -1.24 0.65
N GLY A 68 -12.17 -2.42 0.04
CA GLY A 68 -13.00 -3.47 0.60
C GLY A 68 -14.48 -3.08 0.65
N SER A 69 -15.16 -3.52 1.71
CA SER A 69 -16.57 -3.27 1.96
C SER A 69 -16.78 -2.40 3.20
N VAL A 70 -17.97 -1.82 3.33
CA VAL A 70 -18.35 -1.05 4.53
C VAL A 70 -18.30 -1.96 5.76
N GLU A 71 -18.74 -3.21 5.60
CA GLU A 71 -18.73 -4.23 6.63
C GLU A 71 -17.30 -4.57 7.06
N SER A 72 -16.40 -4.83 6.11
CA SER A 72 -15.01 -5.16 6.43
C SER A 72 -14.27 -4.00 7.09
N ILE A 73 -14.53 -2.75 6.68
CA ILE A 73 -13.92 -1.57 7.33
C ILE A 73 -14.35 -1.44 8.79
N ALA A 74 -15.62 -1.72 9.08
CA ALA A 74 -16.16 -1.62 10.44
C ALA A 74 -15.56 -2.65 11.40
N GLU A 75 -14.98 -3.73 10.87
CA GLU A 75 -14.35 -4.79 11.66
C GLU A 75 -12.86 -4.53 11.95
N ILE A 76 -12.20 -3.60 11.24
CA ILE A 76 -10.78 -3.29 11.42
C ILE A 76 -10.53 -2.72 12.83
N THR A 77 -9.59 -3.33 13.56
CA THR A 77 -9.13 -2.85 14.88
C THR A 77 -7.73 -2.23 14.84
N VAL A 78 -7.31 -1.65 15.96
CA VAL A 78 -5.93 -1.16 16.14
C VAL A 78 -4.93 -2.30 15.99
N GLU A 79 -5.24 -3.47 16.55
CA GLU A 79 -4.39 -4.66 16.48
C GLU A 79 -4.19 -5.14 15.04
N ASP A 80 -5.23 -5.12 14.20
CA ASP A 80 -5.12 -5.48 12.78
C ASP A 80 -4.14 -4.54 12.04
N LEU A 81 -4.20 -3.25 12.36
CA LEU A 81 -3.34 -2.23 11.75
C LEU A 81 -1.89 -2.35 12.23
N ASP A 82 -1.68 -2.63 13.51
CA ASP A 82 -0.36 -2.89 14.09
C ASP A 82 0.26 -4.14 13.45
N GLU A 83 -0.49 -5.25 13.36
CA GLU A 83 -0.04 -6.50 12.73
C GLU A 83 0.31 -6.27 11.25
N ASN A 84 -0.54 -5.55 10.51
CA ASN A 84 -0.30 -5.21 9.11
C ASN A 84 0.95 -4.33 8.94
N PHE A 85 1.15 -3.34 9.82
CA PHE A 85 2.34 -2.49 9.79
C PHE A 85 3.60 -3.31 10.06
N GLU A 86 3.65 -4.10 11.13
CA GLU A 86 4.80 -4.95 11.46
C GLU A 86 5.10 -5.98 10.36
N THR A 87 4.08 -6.52 9.70
CA THR A 87 4.23 -7.53 8.66
C THR A 87 4.77 -6.96 7.34
N PHE A 88 4.28 -5.81 6.90
CA PHE A 88 4.56 -5.30 5.54
C PHE A 88 5.55 -4.14 5.49
N TYR A 89 5.73 -3.37 6.58
CA TYR A 89 6.58 -2.18 6.62
C TYR A 89 8.04 -2.45 7.00
N HIS A 90 8.64 -3.50 6.42
CA HIS A 90 10.06 -3.80 6.62
C HIS A 90 10.93 -3.26 5.47
N PRO A 91 12.13 -2.73 5.75
CA PRO A 91 13.04 -2.28 4.68
C PRO A 91 13.39 -3.29 3.58
N SER A 92 13.31 -4.59 3.88
CA SER A 92 13.55 -5.67 2.91
C SER A 92 12.44 -5.79 1.87
N ASN A 93 11.26 -5.25 2.17
CA ASN A 93 10.10 -5.18 1.30
C ASN A 93 9.86 -3.75 0.76
N MET A 94 10.80 -2.83 0.95
CA MET A 94 10.69 -1.44 0.51
C MET A 94 11.77 -1.07 -0.50
N SER A 95 11.51 0.00 -1.26
CA SER A 95 12.48 0.59 -2.17
C SER A 95 12.36 2.10 -2.12
N LEU A 96 13.46 2.80 -1.85
CA LEU A 96 13.54 4.25 -1.84
C LEU A 96 14.13 4.77 -3.16
N LEU A 97 13.35 5.56 -3.90
CA LEU A 97 13.76 6.18 -5.15
C LEU A 97 13.91 7.70 -4.96
N LEU A 98 15.10 8.22 -5.24
CA LEU A 98 15.42 9.65 -5.17
C LEU A 98 15.84 10.16 -6.54
N ILE A 99 15.13 11.16 -7.06
CA ILE A 99 15.41 11.78 -8.36
C ILE A 99 15.51 13.29 -8.17
N GLY A 100 16.62 13.89 -8.61
CA GLY A 100 16.80 15.33 -8.57
C GLY A 100 18.24 15.74 -8.32
N ASN A 101 18.40 16.99 -7.88
CA ASN A 101 19.69 17.57 -7.56
C ASN A 101 19.92 17.55 -6.04
N PHE A 102 20.76 16.62 -5.59
CA PHE A 102 21.14 16.47 -4.19
C PHE A 102 22.56 15.90 -4.06
N ASP A 103 23.15 16.06 -2.89
CA ASP A 103 24.47 15.53 -2.56
C ASP A 103 24.35 14.04 -2.20
N LEU A 104 24.80 13.16 -3.10
CA LEU A 104 24.65 11.72 -2.98
C LEU A 104 25.28 11.18 -1.69
N GLU A 105 26.49 11.62 -1.34
CA GLU A 105 27.22 11.11 -0.19
C GLU A 105 26.50 11.47 1.11
N LYS A 106 26.06 12.73 1.24
CA LYS A 106 25.28 13.17 2.41
C LYS A 106 23.95 12.46 2.53
N THR A 107 23.25 12.27 1.42
CA THR A 107 21.94 11.61 1.42
C THR A 107 22.07 10.13 1.77
N ILE A 108 23.07 9.42 1.25
CA ILE A 108 23.34 8.02 1.62
C ILE A 108 23.65 7.92 3.12
N ALA A 109 24.47 8.83 3.66
CA ALA A 109 24.80 8.83 5.08
C ALA A 109 23.55 8.98 5.97
N VAL A 110 22.62 9.86 5.59
CA VAL A 110 21.33 10.04 6.29
C VAL A 110 20.46 8.80 6.22
N ILE A 111 20.43 8.12 5.08
CA ILE A 111 19.64 6.89 4.90
C ILE A 111 20.23 5.77 5.76
N GLN A 112 21.55 5.60 5.76
CA GLN A 112 22.24 4.56 6.51
C GLN A 112 22.10 4.73 8.03
N GLU A 113 22.21 5.97 8.53
CA GLU A 113 22.05 6.29 9.95
C GLU A 113 20.71 5.77 10.52
N GLN A 114 19.61 5.91 9.77
CA GLN A 114 18.31 5.40 10.20
C GLN A 114 18.17 3.90 9.99
N HIS A 115 18.71 3.36 8.89
CA HIS A 115 18.58 1.94 8.58
C HIS A 115 19.28 1.02 9.60
N GLU A 116 20.38 1.46 10.20
CA GLU A 116 21.08 0.72 11.26
C GLU A 116 20.25 0.57 12.55
N SER A 117 19.24 1.43 12.74
CA SER A 117 18.33 1.36 13.89
C SER A 117 17.19 0.36 13.69
N LEU A 118 16.95 -0.07 12.45
CA LEU A 118 15.90 -1.03 12.09
C LEU A 118 16.39 -2.45 12.35
N LYS A 119 15.64 -3.20 13.16
CA LYS A 119 15.99 -4.59 13.52
C LYS A 119 16.02 -5.48 12.27
N GLY A 120 16.89 -6.49 12.29
CA GLY A 120 17.03 -7.46 11.20
C GLY A 120 15.76 -8.28 10.98
N ILE A 121 15.61 -8.74 9.74
CA ILE A 121 14.47 -9.52 9.24
C ILE A 121 14.40 -10.87 9.96
N ASP A 122 13.23 -11.22 10.49
CA ASP A 122 12.90 -12.60 10.90
C ASP A 122 12.44 -13.40 9.67
N GLU A 123 12.88 -14.64 9.48
CA GLU A 123 12.48 -15.47 8.32
C GLU A 123 10.95 -15.68 8.26
N GLU A 124 10.26 -15.60 9.41
CA GLU A 124 8.80 -15.68 9.50
C GLU A 124 8.09 -14.47 8.87
N SER A 125 8.77 -13.33 8.72
CA SER A 125 8.22 -12.09 8.11
C SER A 125 8.31 -12.06 6.57
N LEU A 126 8.81 -13.13 5.92
CA LEU A 126 8.96 -13.17 4.48
C LEU A 126 7.60 -13.27 3.77
N ILE A 127 7.20 -12.19 3.10
CA ILE A 127 5.97 -12.12 2.32
C ILE A 127 5.98 -13.17 1.21
N ARG A 128 5.03 -14.10 1.31
CA ARG A 128 4.83 -15.15 0.31
C ARG A 128 3.93 -14.63 -0.80
N ARG A 129 4.43 -14.70 -2.03
CA ARG A 129 3.66 -14.35 -3.23
C ARG A 129 3.20 -15.62 -3.92
N PHE A 130 1.90 -15.75 -4.12
CA PHE A 130 1.32 -16.86 -4.86
C PHE A 130 1.27 -16.53 -6.35
N PRO A 131 1.64 -17.48 -7.23
CA PRO A 131 1.52 -17.28 -8.66
C PRO A 131 0.05 -17.21 -9.05
N LEU A 132 -0.29 -16.24 -9.92
CA LEU A 132 -1.64 -16.13 -10.46
C LEU A 132 -1.80 -17.10 -11.63
N ALA A 133 -2.84 -17.94 -11.57
CA ALA A 133 -3.18 -18.86 -12.66
C ALA A 133 -3.80 -18.07 -13.82
N LEU A 134 -3.07 -17.96 -14.93
CA LEU A 134 -3.55 -17.26 -16.12
C LEU A 134 -4.43 -18.18 -16.97
N ASN A 135 -5.65 -17.74 -17.24
CA ASN A 135 -6.52 -18.41 -18.21
C ASN A 135 -5.98 -18.20 -19.64
N PRO A 136 -6.08 -19.21 -20.53
CA PRO A 136 -5.66 -19.05 -21.92
C PRO A 136 -6.48 -17.97 -22.62
N VAL A 137 -5.80 -17.13 -23.42
CA VAL A 137 -6.45 -16.07 -24.20
C VAL A 137 -7.42 -16.69 -25.20
N ILE A 138 -8.72 -16.43 -25.04
CA ILE A 138 -9.73 -16.81 -26.02
C ILE A 138 -9.60 -15.87 -27.21
N SER A 139 -8.96 -16.36 -28.28
CA SER A 139 -8.82 -15.60 -29.53
C SER A 139 -10.19 -15.45 -30.20
N THR A 140 -10.85 -14.32 -29.96
CA THR A 140 -12.05 -13.94 -30.72
C THR A 140 -11.63 -13.00 -31.85
N GLY A 141 -12.18 -13.19 -33.05
CA GLY A 141 -11.83 -12.39 -34.25
C GLY A 141 -12.27 -10.92 -34.19
N SER A 142 -12.59 -10.39 -33.01
CA SER A 142 -13.06 -9.02 -32.81
C SER A 142 -11.87 -8.06 -32.67
N VAL A 143 -11.21 -7.80 -33.79
CA VAL A 143 -10.55 -6.51 -33.99
C VAL A 143 -11.54 -5.63 -34.74
N ARG A 144 -12.42 -4.95 -34.00
CA ARG A 144 -13.08 -3.76 -34.53
C ARG A 144 -12.43 -2.55 -33.86
N MET A 145 -11.37 -2.05 -34.52
CA MET A 145 -10.98 -0.66 -34.42
C MET A 145 -12.01 0.20 -35.16
#